data_AF-A0A397JL02-F1
#
_entry.id   AF-A0A397JL02-F1
#
_cell.length_a   1.000
_cell.length_b   1.000
_cell.length_c   1.000
_cell.angle_alpha   90.00
_cell.angle_beta   90.00
_cell.angle_gamma   90.00
#
_symmetry.space_group_name_H-M   'P 1'
#
loop_
_entity.id
_entity.type
_entity.pdbx_description
1 polymer ?
#
loop_
_entity_poly.entity_id
_entity_poly.type
_entity_poly.pdbx_seq_one_letter_code
_entity_poly.pdbx_strand_id
1 'polypeptide(L)'
;MFRNMNELWPLVKVLLVPSIWYETFGLVVVEAMLRGIPVICSDVGGISEAKCGVNFGTIHVNLIKGERETDPETLKKLGIYRIPPQDIEPWIETIRCLLSSRETYEKVSQECYEKATKFVKSIDVEIYERWLIEIKQDIIKWESRILND
;
A
#
# COMPACT_ATOMS: atom_id res chain seq x y z
N MET A 1 -2.93 -26.09 -4.49
CA MET A 1 -3.42 -24.84 -3.87
C MET A 1 -2.53 -24.55 -2.68
N PHE A 2 -1.94 -23.35 -2.59
CA PHE A 2 -1.07 -22.94 -1.49
C PHE A 2 -1.84 -22.90 -0.17
N ARG A 3 -1.20 -23.25 0.95
CA ARG A 3 -1.86 -23.29 2.26
C ARG A 3 -1.52 -22.11 3.15
N ASN A 4 -0.44 -21.38 2.84
CA ASN A 4 -0.05 -20.16 3.55
C ASN A 4 0.79 -19.25 2.64
N MET A 5 0.98 -18.00 3.09
CA MET A 5 1.71 -16.98 2.34
C MET A 5 3.22 -17.26 2.23
N ASN A 6 3.82 -17.96 3.19
CA ASN A 6 5.25 -18.29 3.15
C ASN A 6 5.60 -19.29 2.04
N GLU A 7 4.64 -20.10 1.60
CA GLU A 7 4.77 -20.95 0.42
C GLU A 7 4.62 -20.16 -0.89
N LEU A 8 3.77 -19.14 -0.88
CA LEU A 8 3.47 -18.35 -2.08
C LEU A 8 4.59 -17.35 -2.40
N TRP A 9 5.05 -16.58 -1.42
CA TRP A 9 5.97 -15.48 -1.64
C TRP A 9 7.26 -15.85 -2.39
N PRO A 10 7.94 -16.98 -2.10
CA PRO A 10 9.15 -17.38 -2.82
C PRO A 10 8.93 -17.64 -4.32
N LEU A 11 7.68 -17.82 -4.75
CA LEU A 11 7.32 -18.08 -6.15
C LEU A 11 6.92 -16.80 -6.89
N VAL A 12 6.76 -15.68 -6.18
CA VAL A 12 6.34 -14.39 -6.75
C VAL A 12 7.56 -13.60 -7.19
N LYS A 13 7.65 -13.29 -8.49
CA LYS A 13 8.69 -12.38 -9.02
C LYS A 13 8.29 -10.91 -8.94
N VAL A 14 7.02 -10.59 -9.13
CA VAL A 14 6.50 -9.22 -9.11
C VAL A 14 5.12 -9.26 -8.49
N LEU A 15 4.83 -8.32 -7.59
CA LEU A 15 3.49 -8.12 -7.05
C LEU A 15 2.80 -6.97 -7.80
N LEU A 16 1.56 -7.19 -8.23
CA LEU A 16 0.68 -6.17 -8.80
C LEU A 16 -0.41 -5.81 -7.78
N VAL A 17 -0.60 -4.51 -7.51
CA VAL A 17 -1.68 -3.98 -6.66
C VAL A 17 -2.44 -2.90 -7.43
N PRO A 18 -3.34 -3.28 -8.36
CA PRO A 18 -4.05 -2.35 -9.26
C PRO A 18 -5.36 -1.83 -8.66
N SER A 19 -5.34 -1.38 -7.40
CA SER A 19 -6.55 -0.92 -6.72
C SER A 19 -7.09 0.35 -7.39
N ILE A 20 -8.34 0.32 -7.85
CA ILE A 20 -9.06 1.50 -8.40
C ILE A 20 -9.96 2.17 -7.36
N TRP A 21 -9.70 1.88 -6.09
CA TRP A 21 -10.38 2.40 -4.91
C TRP A 21 -9.33 2.80 -3.87
N TYR A 22 -9.68 3.73 -2.99
CA TYR A 22 -8.80 4.13 -1.88
C TYR A 22 -8.59 2.96 -0.92
N GLU A 23 -7.41 2.36 -0.99
CA GLU A 23 -6.94 1.38 -0.01
C GLU A 23 -6.48 2.09 1.26
N THR A 24 -6.58 1.42 2.41
CA THR A 24 -6.15 1.99 3.69
C THR A 24 -4.64 2.20 3.72
N PHE A 25 -3.85 1.16 4.00
CA PHE A 25 -2.39 1.21 3.94
C PHE A 25 -1.84 0.26 2.88
N GLY A 26 -2.41 -0.94 2.75
CA GLY A 26 -1.90 -1.94 1.79
C GLY A 26 -0.67 -2.68 2.29
N LEU A 27 -0.79 -3.35 3.46
CA LEU A 27 0.29 -4.13 4.08
C LEU A 27 0.99 -5.12 3.14
N VAL A 28 0.24 -5.68 2.19
CA VAL A 28 0.75 -6.61 1.16
C VAL A 28 1.91 -6.01 0.34
N VAL A 29 1.92 -4.68 0.15
CA VAL A 29 3.01 -3.95 -0.51
C VAL A 29 4.29 -4.04 0.34
N VAL A 30 4.20 -3.70 1.63
CA VAL A 30 5.34 -3.78 2.55
C VAL A 30 5.82 -5.22 2.73
N GLU A 31 4.90 -6.18 2.83
CA GLU A 31 5.23 -7.61 2.96
C GLU A 31 6.02 -8.15 1.77
N ALA A 32 5.64 -7.77 0.55
CA ALA A 32 6.36 -8.13 -0.67
C ALA A 32 7.72 -7.43 -0.72
N MET A 33 7.76 -6.13 -0.44
CA MET A 33 9.01 -5.35 -0.44
C MET A 33 10.03 -5.87 0.58
N LEU A 34 9.60 -6.29 1.78
CA LEU A 34 10.46 -6.94 2.79
C LEU A 34 11.11 -8.24 2.31
N ARG A 35 10.61 -8.83 1.22
CA ARG A 35 11.16 -10.02 0.58
C ARG A 35 11.96 -9.69 -0.68
N GLY A 36 12.18 -8.41 -0.96
CA GLY A 36 12.83 -7.94 -2.19
C GLY A 36 11.97 -8.14 -3.44
N ILE A 37 10.66 -8.35 -3.30
CA ILE A 37 9.78 -8.50 -4.47
C ILE A 37 9.42 -7.10 -4.98
N PRO A 38 9.76 -6.74 -6.24
CA PRO A 38 9.27 -5.51 -6.85
C PRO A 38 7.75 -5.43 -6.83
N VAL A 39 7.22 -4.29 -6.39
CA VAL A 39 5.78 -4.02 -6.36
C VAL A 39 5.43 -2.95 -7.39
N ILE A 40 4.47 -3.27 -8.24
CA ILE A 40 3.82 -2.32 -9.15
C ILE A 40 2.42 -2.07 -8.61
N CYS A 41 2.05 -0.81 -8.37
CA CYS A 41 0.80 -0.49 -7.70
C CYS A 41 0.19 0.82 -8.17
N SER A 42 -1.10 0.99 -7.87
CA SER A 42 -1.83 2.23 -8.09
C SER A 42 -1.34 3.35 -7.15
N ASP A 43 -1.40 4.60 -7.58
CA ASP A 43 -1.01 5.79 -6.81
C ASP A 43 -2.09 6.32 -5.83
N VAL A 44 -2.94 5.43 -5.30
CA VAL A 44 -4.17 5.81 -4.57
C VAL A 44 -4.16 5.38 -3.10
N GLY A 45 -4.76 6.20 -2.24
CA GLY A 45 -4.88 5.91 -0.81
C GLY A 45 -3.52 5.73 -0.15
N GLY A 46 -3.44 4.87 0.87
CA GLY A 46 -2.16 4.60 1.55
C GLY A 46 -1.24 3.65 0.81
N ILE A 47 -1.61 3.12 -0.38
CA ILE A 47 -0.69 2.31 -1.19
C ILE A 47 0.57 3.10 -1.55
N SER A 48 0.40 4.38 -1.91
CA SER A 48 1.53 5.28 -2.20
C SER A 48 2.47 5.44 -0.99
N GLU A 49 1.93 5.46 0.22
CA GLU A 49 2.72 5.51 1.46
C GLU A 49 3.38 4.16 1.76
N ALA A 50 2.67 3.05 1.54
CA ALA A 50 3.19 1.69 1.73
C ALA A 50 4.32 1.33 0.75
N LYS A 51 4.50 2.08 -0.33
CA LYS A 51 5.71 1.99 -1.17
C LYS A 51 6.98 2.52 -0.48
N CYS A 52 6.89 3.07 0.73
CA CYS A 52 8.02 3.54 1.53
C CYS A 52 8.97 4.50 0.76
N GLY A 53 8.41 5.29 -0.17
CA GLY A 53 9.17 6.21 -1.03
C GLY A 53 9.84 5.58 -2.25
N VAL A 54 9.52 4.33 -2.62
CA VAL A 54 9.92 3.73 -3.90
C VAL A 54 8.96 4.19 -5.00
N ASN A 55 9.46 4.98 -5.94
CA ASN A 55 8.64 5.56 -7.02
C ASN A 55 8.44 4.60 -8.21
N PHE A 56 9.35 3.66 -8.42
CA PHE A 56 9.26 2.74 -9.55
C PHE A 56 7.97 1.91 -9.49
N GLY A 57 7.24 1.84 -10.59
CA GLY A 57 6.01 1.04 -10.70
C GLY A 57 4.81 1.60 -9.94
N THR A 58 4.83 2.87 -9.54
CA THR A 58 3.64 3.57 -9.05
C THR A 58 2.91 4.19 -10.24
N ILE A 59 1.68 3.75 -10.50
CA ILE A 59 0.94 4.04 -11.73
C ILE A 59 -0.39 4.71 -11.40
N HIS A 60 -0.72 5.74 -12.17
CA HIS A 60 -2.01 6.43 -12.02
C HIS A 60 -3.19 5.55 -12.45
N VAL A 61 -4.29 5.63 -11.71
CA VAL A 61 -5.55 4.97 -12.05
C VAL A 61 -6.74 5.91 -11.91
N ASN A 62 -7.77 5.70 -12.73
CA ASN A 62 -9.02 6.43 -12.58
C ASN A 62 -9.83 5.81 -11.43
N LEU A 63 -10.09 6.59 -10.39
CA LEU A 63 -10.83 6.13 -9.21
C LEU A 63 -12.32 5.94 -9.49
N ILE A 64 -12.89 4.90 -8.90
CA ILE A 64 -14.35 4.75 -8.81
C ILE A 64 -14.90 5.92 -7.97
N LYS A 65 -15.93 6.60 -8.49
CA LYS A 65 -16.57 7.77 -7.86
C LYS A 65 -17.79 7.43 -6.98
N GLY A 66 -18.13 6.15 -6.86
CA GLY A 66 -19.31 5.67 -6.13
C GLY A 66 -20.62 5.65 -6.93
N GLU A 67 -20.57 6.04 -8.22
CA GLU A 67 -21.70 5.90 -9.16
C GLU A 67 -22.11 4.43 -9.29
N ARG A 68 -23.44 4.19 -9.33
CA ARG A 68 -23.99 2.84 -9.50
C ARG A 68 -24.01 2.45 -10.97
N GLU A 69 -23.69 1.19 -11.22
CA GLU A 69 -23.90 0.62 -12.55
C GLU A 69 -25.40 0.35 -12.77
N THR A 70 -25.87 0.59 -13.99
CA THR A 70 -27.26 0.45 -14.40
C THR A 70 -27.46 -0.62 -15.46
N ASP A 71 -26.41 -0.95 -16.22
CA ASP A 71 -26.45 -2.00 -17.22
C ASP A 71 -26.48 -3.40 -16.56
N PRO A 72 -27.53 -4.23 -16.79
CA PRO A 72 -27.67 -5.53 -16.15
C PRO A 72 -26.53 -6.51 -16.43
N GLU A 73 -25.97 -6.50 -17.64
CA GLU A 73 -24.85 -7.37 -18.01
C GLU A 73 -23.56 -6.97 -17.27
N THR A 74 -23.28 -5.67 -17.22
CA THR A 74 -22.13 -5.11 -16.50
C THR A 74 -22.25 -5.34 -14.99
N LEU A 75 -23.44 -5.14 -14.41
CA LEU A 75 -23.72 -5.44 -13.00
C LEU A 75 -23.36 -6.88 -12.62
N LYS A 76 -23.75 -7.83 -13.46
CA LYS A 76 -23.47 -9.26 -13.24
C LYS A 76 -21.99 -9.59 -13.33
N LYS A 77 -21.25 -8.89 -14.20
CA LYS A 77 -19.83 -9.17 -14.47
C LYS A 77 -18.86 -8.45 -13.55
N LEU A 78 -19.11 -7.17 -13.27
CA LEU A 78 -18.16 -6.26 -12.64
C LEU A 78 -18.66 -5.71 -11.29
N GLY A 79 -19.91 -5.97 -10.95
CA GLY A 79 -20.53 -5.56 -9.69
C GLY A 79 -21.26 -4.22 -9.77
N ILE A 80 -21.64 -3.72 -8.59
CA ILE A 80 -22.63 -2.64 -8.42
C ILE A 80 -22.11 -1.22 -8.67
N TYR A 81 -20.81 -1.07 -8.91
CA TYR A 81 -20.17 0.23 -9.10
C TYR A 81 -19.74 0.41 -10.54
N ARG A 82 -19.97 1.62 -11.05
CA ARG A 82 -19.49 2.01 -12.37
C ARG A 82 -17.97 2.15 -12.35
N ILE A 83 -17.30 1.35 -13.18
CA ILE A 83 -15.85 1.36 -13.30
C ILE A 83 -15.46 2.38 -14.39
N PRO A 84 -14.64 3.40 -14.09
CA PRO A 84 -14.15 4.32 -15.10
C PRO A 84 -13.14 3.63 -16.03
N PRO A 85 -12.95 4.14 -17.27
CA PRO A 85 -11.95 3.61 -18.19
C PRO A 85 -10.55 3.67 -17.55
N GLN A 86 -9.72 2.66 -17.79
CA GLN A 86 -8.35 2.59 -17.28
C GLN A 86 -7.35 2.57 -18.43
N ASP A 87 -6.17 3.16 -18.20
CA ASP A 87 -5.02 2.99 -19.06
C ASP A 87 -4.15 1.84 -18.54
N ILE A 88 -3.99 0.80 -19.36
CA ILE A 88 -3.22 -0.39 -19.02
C ILE A 88 -1.78 -0.33 -19.52
N GLU A 89 -1.44 0.59 -20.43
CA GLU A 89 -0.13 0.60 -21.08
C GLU A 89 1.02 0.80 -20.08
N PRO A 90 0.95 1.73 -19.11
CA PRO A 90 2.02 1.91 -18.13
C PRO A 90 2.30 0.65 -17.29
N TRP A 91 1.28 -0.17 -17.04
CA TRP A 91 1.42 -1.43 -16.31
C TRP A 91 2.21 -2.44 -17.13
N ILE A 92 1.86 -2.57 -18.40
CA ILE A 92 2.51 -3.47 -19.34
C ILE A 92 3.97 -3.06 -19.53
N GLU A 93 4.23 -1.77 -19.76
CA GLU A 93 5.59 -1.23 -19.91
C GLU A 93 6.46 -1.48 -18.68
N THR A 94 5.92 -1.26 -17.49
CA THR A 94 6.63 -1.50 -16.22
C THR A 94 6.98 -2.98 -16.04
N ILE A 95 6.02 -3.87 -16.31
CA ILE A 95 6.25 -5.33 -16.24
C ILE A 95 7.31 -5.74 -17.26
N ARG A 96 7.20 -5.28 -18.52
CA ARG A 96 8.18 -5.58 -19.57
C ARG A 96 9.57 -5.10 -19.15
N CYS A 97 9.69 -3.89 -18.61
CA CYS A 97 10.96 -3.33 -18.15
C CYS A 97 11.60 -4.20 -17.05
N LEU A 98 10.84 -4.57 -16.03
CA LEU A 98 11.32 -5.46 -14.95
C LEU A 98 11.73 -6.84 -15.45
N LEU A 99 10.97 -7.43 -16.38
CA LEU A 99 11.24 -8.79 -16.85
C LEU A 99 12.31 -8.87 -17.93
N SER A 100 12.63 -7.76 -18.59
CA SER A 100 13.61 -7.71 -19.69
C SER A 100 15.04 -7.42 -19.23
N SER A 101 15.23 -6.88 -18.02
CA SER A 101 16.55 -6.50 -17.51
C SER A 101 16.75 -7.03 -16.09
N ARG A 102 17.68 -7.98 -15.95
CA ARG A 102 18.08 -8.50 -14.63
C ARG A 102 18.64 -7.41 -13.73
N GLU A 103 19.45 -6.51 -14.28
CA GLU A 103 20.03 -5.38 -13.55
C GLU A 103 18.93 -4.45 -13.00
N THR A 104 17.94 -4.12 -13.83
CA THR A 104 16.80 -3.29 -13.41
C THR A 104 15.99 -3.99 -12.32
N TYR A 105 15.70 -5.28 -12.50
CA TYR A 105 15.00 -6.07 -11.51
C TYR A 105 15.74 -6.06 -10.15
N GLU A 106 17.05 -6.37 -10.15
CA GLU A 106 17.85 -6.44 -8.94
C GLU A 106 17.95 -5.09 -8.23
N LYS A 107 18.10 -4.00 -9.00
CA LYS A 107 18.08 -2.64 -8.45
C LYS A 107 16.76 -2.32 -7.75
N VAL A 108 15.63 -2.57 -8.41
CA VAL A 108 14.30 -2.29 -7.82
C VAL A 108 14.02 -3.21 -6.63
N SER A 109 14.37 -4.49 -6.73
CA SER A 109 14.29 -5.48 -5.65
C SER A 109 15.05 -5.01 -4.41
N GLN A 110 16.30 -4.57 -4.59
CA GLN A 110 17.15 -4.09 -3.51
C GLN A 110 16.59 -2.81 -2.88
N GLU A 111 16.16 -1.86 -3.69
CA GLU A 111 15.54 -0.62 -3.20
C GLU A 111 14.27 -0.92 -2.38
N CYS A 112 13.42 -1.82 -2.87
CA CYS A 112 12.22 -2.26 -2.15
C CYS A 112 12.56 -2.83 -0.78
N TYR A 113 13.52 -3.75 -0.72
CA TYR A 113 13.96 -4.37 0.53
C TYR A 113 14.50 -3.34 1.53
N GLU A 114 15.39 -2.46 1.08
CA GLU A 114 16.01 -1.45 1.94
C GLU A 114 14.99 -0.47 2.51
N LYS A 115 14.08 0.04 1.67
CA LYS A 115 13.07 1.02 2.05
C LYS A 115 12.04 0.42 3.01
N ALA A 116 11.53 -0.77 2.72
CA ALA A 116 10.59 -1.45 3.62
C ALA A 116 11.25 -1.82 4.95
N THR A 117 12.49 -2.32 4.92
CA THR A 117 13.23 -2.63 6.16
C THR A 117 13.45 -1.38 7.01
N LYS A 118 13.81 -0.26 6.39
CA LYS A 118 13.96 1.02 7.09
C LYS A 118 12.64 1.49 7.69
N PHE A 119 11.55 1.40 6.94
CA PHE A 119 10.21 1.75 7.41
C PHE A 119 9.82 0.93 8.64
N VAL A 120 9.91 -0.40 8.57
CA VAL A 120 9.53 -1.29 9.69
C VAL A 120 10.40 -1.02 10.92
N LYS A 121 11.71 -0.82 10.75
CA LYS A 121 12.61 -0.46 11.86
C LYS A 121 12.32 0.89 12.50
N SER A 122 11.63 1.79 11.78
CA SER A 122 11.25 3.11 12.28
C SER A 122 9.92 3.11 13.05
N ILE A 123 9.18 2.01 13.03
CA ILE A 123 7.91 1.89 13.75
C ILE A 123 8.21 1.81 15.24
N ASP A 124 7.74 2.81 15.97
CA ASP A 124 7.79 2.85 17.42
C ASP A 124 6.49 2.26 17.98
N VAL A 125 6.60 1.07 18.58
CA VAL A 125 5.45 0.34 19.12
C VAL A 125 4.87 0.97 20.40
N GLU A 126 5.63 1.86 21.05
CA GLU A 126 5.23 2.53 22.29
C GLU A 126 4.69 3.96 22.05
N ILE A 127 4.65 4.42 20.79
CA ILE A 127 4.27 5.81 20.47
C ILE A 127 2.89 6.18 21.03
N TYR A 128 1.92 5.27 20.92
CA TYR A 128 0.57 5.49 21.43
C TYR A 128 0.51 5.44 22.95
N GLU A 129 1.27 4.53 23.57
CA GLU A 129 1.33 4.43 25.03
C GLU A 129 1.90 5.73 25.63
N ARG A 130 3.03 6.21 25.10
CA ARG A 130 3.63 7.47 25.55
C ARG A 130 2.68 8.66 25.35
N TRP A 131 2.06 8.75 24.18
CA TRP A 131 1.08 9.81 23.89
C TRP A 131 -0.12 9.79 24.85
N LEU A 132 -0.66 8.60 25.17
CA LEU A 132 -1.77 8.46 26.13
C LEU A 132 -1.35 8.82 27.56
N ILE A 133 -0.12 8.48 27.97
CA ILE A 133 0.44 8.87 29.27
C ILE A 133 0.57 10.39 29.36
N GLU A 134 1.06 11.05 28.31
CA GLU A 134 1.16 12.51 28.23
C GLU A 134 -0.21 13.17 28.39
N ILE A 135 -1.22 12.71 27.64
CA ILE A 135 -2.60 13.23 27.76
C ILE A 135 -3.13 13.09 29.18
N LYS A 136 -2.94 11.93 29.83
CA LYS A 136 -3.39 11.73 31.21
C LYS A 136 -2.73 12.72 32.17
N GLN A 137 -1.44 12.99 32.01
CA GLN A 137 -0.72 13.95 32.84
C GLN A 137 -1.24 15.37 32.65
N ASP A 138 -1.57 15.75 31.40
CA ASP A 138 -2.10 17.08 31.11
C ASP A 138 -3.53 17.29 31.63
N ILE A 139 -4.37 16.24 31.61
CA ILE A 139 -5.69 16.26 32.25
C ILE A 139 -5.55 16.49 33.77
N ILE A 140 -4.66 15.74 34.44
CA ILE A 140 -4.41 15.91 35.88
C ILE A 140 -3.95 17.33 36.21
N LYS A 141 -3.03 17.89 35.41
CA LYS A 141 -2.58 19.29 35.58
C LYS A 141 -3.73 20.27 35.39
N TRP A 142 -4.62 20.05 34.42
CA TRP A 142 -5.74 20.94 34.15
C TRP A 142 -6.76 20.93 35.29
N GLU A 143 -7.16 19.76 35.80
CA GLU A 143 -8.05 19.63 36.96
C GLU A 143 -7.48 20.30 38.21
N SER A 144 -6.17 20.16 38.45
CA SER A 144 -5.50 20.81 39.58
C SER A 144 -5.48 22.34 39.50
N ARG A 145 -5.59 22.93 38.30
CA ARG A 145 -5.67 24.39 38.14
C ARG A 145 -7.08 24.91 38.44
N ILE A 146 -8.11 24.21 37.97
CA ILE A 146 -9.52 24.58 38.20
C ILE A 146 -9.91 24.48 39.67
N LEU A 147 -9.35 23.52 40.42
CA LEU A 147 -9.66 23.34 41.84
C LEU A 147 -8.91 24.34 42.75
N ASN A 148 -7.94 25.09 42.22
CA ASN A 148 -7.16 26.07 42.96
C ASN A 148 -7.48 27.54 42.58
N ASP A 149 -8.43 27.76 41.67
CA ASP A 149 -9.04 29.04 41.31
C ASP A 149 -10.46 29.15 41.91
#